data_AF-A0A6L7CLR4-F1
#
_entry.id   AF-A0A6L7CLR4-F1
#
_cell.length_a   1.000
_cell.length_b   1.000
_cell.length_c   1.000
_cell.angle_alpha   90.00
_cell.angle_beta   90.00
_cell.angle_gamma   90.00
#
_symmetry.space_group_name_H-M   'P 1'
#
loop_
_entity.id
_entity.type
_entity.pdbx_description
1 polymer ?
#
loop_
_entity_poly.entity_id
_entity_poly.type
_entity_poly.pdbx_seq_one_letter_code
_entity_poly.pdbx_strand_id
1 'polypeptide(L)'
;ISLWAQWYIGLMVPPLMLALLTQEKALDVSPEHFHAEFHETGRVACFWVDVCEDKNATPHSPQQRMETLISQALVPVVQALEATGEINGKLIWSNTGYLINWYLTEMKQLLGEATVESLRHALFFEKTLTNGEDNPLWRTVVLRDGLLVRRTCCQRYRLPDVQQCGDCTLK
;
A
#
# COMPACT_ATOMS: atom_id res chain seq x y z
N ILE A 1 1.35 -17.14 4.70
CA ILE A 1 0.99 -16.10 3.71
C ILE A 1 0.93 -14.66 4.26
N SER A 2 0.34 -14.36 5.43
CA SER A 2 0.25 -12.96 5.93
C SER A 2 1.60 -12.22 6.03
N LEU A 3 2.65 -12.88 6.55
CA LEU A 3 4.00 -12.29 6.60
C LEU A 3 4.59 -12.09 5.20
N TRP A 4 4.37 -13.04 4.30
CA TRP A 4 4.83 -12.95 2.92
C TRP A 4 4.17 -11.77 2.20
N ALA A 5 2.85 -11.58 2.37
CA ALA A 5 2.13 -10.45 1.79
C ALA A 5 2.63 -9.11 2.33
N GLN A 6 2.86 -9.02 3.65
CA GLN A 6 3.47 -7.85 4.27
C GLN A 6 4.87 -7.57 3.72
N TRP A 7 5.67 -8.61 3.47
CA TRP A 7 7.01 -8.47 2.90
C TRP A 7 6.97 -7.99 1.44
N TYR A 8 6.16 -8.65 0.60
CA TYR A 8 5.98 -8.30 -0.81
C TYR A 8 5.53 -6.84 -0.96
N ILE A 9 4.45 -6.47 -0.26
CA ILE A 9 3.86 -5.13 -0.33
C ILE A 9 4.78 -4.10 0.33
N GLY A 10 5.41 -4.45 1.45
CA GLY A 10 6.39 -3.61 2.14
C GLY A 10 7.61 -3.24 1.30
N LEU A 11 8.03 -4.14 0.40
CA LEU A 11 9.14 -3.90 -0.52
C LEU A 11 8.71 -3.10 -1.76
N MET A 12 7.49 -3.31 -2.26
CA MET A 12 6.99 -2.71 -3.49
C MET A 12 6.41 -1.30 -3.31
N VAL A 13 5.58 -1.09 -2.28
CA VAL A 13 4.77 0.13 -2.16
C VAL A 13 5.59 1.40 -1.92
N PRO A 14 6.55 1.45 -0.97
CA PRO A 14 7.30 2.68 -0.71
C PRO A 14 8.02 3.27 -1.94
N PRO A 15 8.81 2.51 -2.73
CA PRO A 15 9.47 3.08 -3.91
C PRO A 15 8.48 3.52 -4.99
N LEU A 16 7.36 2.81 -5.18
CA LEU A 16 6.33 3.21 -6.15
C LEU A 16 5.61 4.48 -5.73
N MET A 17 5.26 4.61 -4.44
CA MET A 17 4.70 5.86 -3.89
C MET A 17 5.65 7.02 -4.09
N LEU A 18 6.94 6.82 -3.81
CA LEU A 18 7.95 7.86 -4.01
C LEU A 18 8.00 8.30 -5.47
N ALA A 19 8.08 7.35 -6.41
CA ALA A 19 8.11 7.65 -7.84
C ALA A 19 6.86 8.41 -8.30
N LEU A 20 5.67 7.88 -7.98
CA LEU A 20 4.40 8.44 -8.43
C LEU A 20 4.11 9.83 -7.84
N LEU A 21 4.51 10.09 -6.60
CA LEU A 21 4.18 11.34 -5.91
C LEU A 21 5.21 12.46 -6.13
N THR A 22 6.40 12.15 -6.64
CA THR A 22 7.51 13.12 -6.72
C THR A 22 8.06 13.37 -8.12
N GLN A 23 7.88 12.41 -9.04
CA GLN A 23 8.38 12.57 -10.40
C GLN A 23 7.36 13.31 -11.27
N GLU A 24 7.85 14.13 -12.21
CA GLU A 24 6.99 14.84 -13.16
C GLU A 24 6.18 13.86 -14.01
N LYS A 25 6.83 12.79 -14.46
CA LYS A 25 6.24 11.69 -15.23
C LYS A 25 5.80 10.56 -14.31
N ALA A 26 4.58 10.07 -14.50
CA ALA A 26 4.11 8.91 -13.76
C ALA A 26 4.77 7.63 -14.30
N LEU A 27 5.23 6.78 -13.37
CA LEU A 27 5.70 5.44 -13.69
C LEU A 27 4.50 4.55 -14.05
N ASP A 28 4.63 3.78 -15.12
CA ASP A 28 3.68 2.70 -15.43
C ASP A 28 3.84 1.58 -14.41
N VAL A 29 2.76 1.30 -13.68
CA VAL A 29 2.72 0.29 -12.61
C VAL A 29 2.05 -1.01 -13.05
N SER A 30 1.84 -1.19 -14.35
CA SER A 30 1.23 -2.40 -14.90
C SER A 30 2.11 -3.63 -14.64
N PRO A 31 1.53 -4.77 -14.20
CA PRO A 31 2.30 -5.93 -13.74
C PRO A 31 3.33 -6.48 -14.74
N GLU A 32 3.09 -6.32 -16.05
CA GLU A 32 4.01 -6.74 -17.12
C GLU A 32 5.39 -6.07 -17.07
N HIS A 33 5.49 -4.89 -16.43
CA HIS A 33 6.76 -4.18 -16.27
C HIS A 33 7.53 -4.59 -15.01
N PHE A 34 6.99 -5.50 -14.20
CA PHE A 34 7.54 -5.88 -12.90
C PHE A 34 7.92 -7.36 -12.87
N HIS A 35 9.17 -7.61 -12.49
CA HIS A 35 9.66 -8.96 -12.23
C HIS A 35 10.13 -9.09 -10.78
N ALA A 36 9.51 -10.00 -10.03
CA ALA A 36 9.92 -10.31 -8.67
C ALA A 36 11.01 -11.40 -8.68
N GLU A 37 12.16 -11.09 -8.11
CA GLU A 37 13.17 -12.09 -7.77
C GLU A 37 12.88 -12.64 -6.37
N PHE A 38 13.06 -13.95 -6.17
CA PHE A 38 12.77 -14.61 -4.91
C PHE A 38 14.02 -15.20 -4.28
N HIS A 39 14.13 -15.06 -2.96
CA HIS A 39 15.09 -15.84 -2.18
C HIS A 39 14.73 -17.33 -2.20
N GLU A 40 15.69 -18.18 -1.86
CA GLU A 40 15.51 -19.64 -1.70
C GLU A 40 14.35 -20.01 -0.74
N THR A 41 14.07 -19.15 0.23
CA THR A 41 12.97 -19.32 1.20
C THR A 41 11.58 -18.91 0.64
N GLY A 42 11.51 -18.48 -0.61
CA GLY A 42 10.28 -18.10 -1.31
C GLY A 42 9.77 -16.68 -1.04
N ARG A 43 10.45 -15.88 -0.20
CA ARG A 43 10.13 -14.44 -0.04
C ARG A 43 10.74 -13.62 -1.17
N VAL A 44 10.10 -12.51 -1.56
CA VAL A 44 10.66 -11.59 -2.56
C VAL A 44 11.99 -11.02 -2.05
N ALA A 45 13.02 -11.06 -2.89
CA ALA A 45 14.32 -10.43 -2.65
C ALA A 45 14.32 -8.98 -3.17
N CYS A 46 13.89 -8.79 -4.43
CA CYS A 46 13.79 -7.47 -5.06
C CYS A 46 12.78 -7.48 -6.21
N PHE A 47 12.46 -6.29 -6.69
CA PHE A 47 11.71 -6.08 -7.93
C PHE A 47 12.65 -5.47 -8.98
N TRP A 48 12.69 -6.10 -10.14
CA TRP A 48 13.24 -5.52 -11.36
C TRP A 48 12.10 -4.82 -12.10
N VAL A 49 12.31 -3.58 -12.50
CA VAL A 49 11.28 -2.73 -13.10
C VAL A 49 11.75 -2.24 -14.46
N ASP A 50 10.97 -2.49 -15.49
CA ASP A 50 11.11 -1.82 -16.78
C ASP A 50 10.45 -0.44 -16.68
N VAL A 51 11.27 0.61 -16.59
CA VAL A 51 10.79 1.96 -16.26
C VAL A 51 10.19 2.62 -17.49
N CYS A 52 8.86 2.56 -17.58
CA CYS A 52 8.06 3.19 -18.62
C CYS A 52 7.24 4.36 -18.06
N GLU A 53 7.00 5.38 -18.89
CA GLU A 53 6.08 6.47 -18.56
C GLU A 53 4.64 6.04 -18.85
N ASP A 54 3.78 6.10 -17.84
CA ASP A 54 2.34 6.12 -18.05
C ASP A 54 1.91 7.55 -18.41
N LYS A 55 1.67 7.76 -19.72
CA LYS A 55 1.24 9.05 -20.26
C LYS A 55 -0.16 9.45 -19.80
N ASN A 56 -1.02 8.49 -19.42
CA ASN A 56 -2.36 8.77 -18.92
C ASN A 56 -2.30 9.20 -17.45
N ALA A 57 -1.45 8.56 -16.64
CA ALA A 57 -1.27 8.95 -15.23
C ALA A 57 -0.35 10.15 -15.03
N THR A 58 0.46 10.54 -16.02
CA THR A 58 1.31 11.73 -15.93
C THR A 58 0.54 13.03 -15.63
N PRO A 59 -0.58 13.35 -16.29
CA PRO A 59 -1.39 14.53 -15.93
C PRO A 59 -2.23 14.37 -14.65
N HIS A 60 -2.26 13.18 -14.02
CA HIS A 60 -3.08 12.95 -12.84
C HIS A 60 -2.59 13.71 -11.61
N SER A 61 -3.54 14.08 -10.76
CA SER A 61 -3.26 14.57 -9.41
C SER A 61 -2.55 13.51 -8.55
N PRO A 62 -1.87 13.91 -7.46
CA PRO A 62 -1.26 12.96 -6.52
C PRO A 62 -2.22 11.88 -6.01
N GLN A 63 -3.49 12.25 -5.74
CA GLN A 63 -4.54 11.30 -5.37
C GLN A 63 -4.75 10.28 -6.48
N GLN A 64 -5.04 10.72 -7.70
CA GLN A 64 -5.30 9.83 -8.83
C GLN A 64 -4.10 8.92 -9.14
N ARG A 65 -2.85 9.38 -8.97
CA ARG A 65 -1.67 8.53 -9.11
C ARG A 65 -1.59 7.44 -8.02
N MET A 66 -1.97 7.76 -6.79
CA MET A 66 -2.12 6.74 -5.73
C MET A 66 -3.25 5.77 -6.04
N GLU A 67 -4.35 6.24 -6.62
CA GLU A 67 -5.45 5.36 -7.07
C GLU A 67 -5.01 4.44 -8.21
N THR A 68 -4.17 4.91 -9.15
CA THR A 68 -3.52 4.07 -10.16
C THR A 68 -2.69 2.96 -9.49
N LEU A 69 -1.86 3.29 -8.49
CA LEU A 69 -1.10 2.29 -7.72
C LEU A 69 -2.02 1.25 -7.07
N ILE A 70 -3.14 1.69 -6.49
CA ILE A 70 -4.10 0.81 -5.84
C ILE A 70 -4.74 -0.14 -6.86
N SER A 71 -5.35 0.40 -7.91
CA SER A 71 -6.16 -0.38 -8.84
C SER A 71 -5.31 -1.25 -9.77
N GLN A 72 -4.15 -0.77 -10.24
CA GLN A 72 -3.35 -1.50 -11.23
C GLN A 72 -2.28 -2.40 -10.61
N ALA A 73 -1.66 -2.01 -9.50
CA ALA A 73 -0.59 -2.80 -8.89
C ALA A 73 -1.06 -3.62 -7.68
N LEU A 74 -1.85 -3.04 -6.77
CA LEU A 74 -2.17 -3.67 -5.49
C LEU A 74 -3.39 -4.58 -5.56
N VAL A 75 -4.47 -4.15 -6.20
CA VAL A 75 -5.70 -4.96 -6.33
C VAL A 75 -5.41 -6.33 -6.95
N PRO A 76 -4.67 -6.46 -8.07
CA PRO A 76 -4.37 -7.78 -8.65
C PRO A 76 -3.58 -8.69 -7.70
N VAL A 77 -2.59 -8.13 -6.97
CA VAL A 77 -1.80 -8.89 -5.99
C VAL A 77 -2.67 -9.38 -4.84
N VAL A 78 -3.53 -8.53 -4.29
CA VAL A 78 -4.42 -8.92 -3.19
C VAL A 78 -5.45 -9.96 -3.65
N GLN A 79 -6.01 -9.81 -4.84
CA GLN A 79 -6.95 -10.78 -5.42
C GLN A 79 -6.27 -12.14 -5.63
N ALA A 80 -5.05 -12.18 -6.19
CA ALA A 80 -4.31 -13.42 -6.38
C ALA A 80 -4.00 -14.13 -5.05
N LEU A 81 -3.66 -13.36 -4.01
CA LEU A 81 -3.41 -13.91 -2.67
C LEU A 81 -4.70 -14.41 -2.01
N GLU A 82 -5.79 -13.68 -2.13
CA GLU A 82 -7.09 -14.08 -1.56
C GLU A 82 -7.66 -15.33 -2.26
N ALA A 83 -7.41 -15.49 -3.56
CA ALA A 83 -7.81 -16.67 -4.33
C ALA A 83 -7.17 -17.99 -3.82
N THR A 84 -6.09 -17.93 -3.05
CA THR A 84 -5.51 -19.11 -2.40
C THR A 84 -6.38 -19.68 -1.27
N GLY A 85 -7.31 -18.88 -0.73
CA GLY A 85 -8.16 -19.24 0.42
C GLY A 85 -7.42 -19.25 1.78
N GLU A 86 -6.11 -19.01 1.80
CA GLU A 86 -5.28 -19.08 3.01
C GLU A 86 -5.19 -17.75 3.78
N ILE A 87 -5.64 -16.64 3.18
CA ILE A 87 -5.60 -15.31 3.77
C ILE A 87 -6.83 -14.48 3.40
N ASN A 88 -7.28 -13.65 4.33
CA ASN A 88 -8.37 -12.71 4.10
C ASN A 88 -7.83 -11.39 3.51
N GLY A 89 -8.38 -10.94 2.38
CA GLY A 89 -7.97 -9.71 1.71
C GLY A 89 -8.07 -8.46 2.60
N LYS A 90 -9.05 -8.41 3.52
CA LYS A 90 -9.20 -7.30 4.48
C LYS A 90 -8.00 -7.18 5.42
N LEU A 91 -7.34 -8.29 5.77
CA LEU A 91 -6.12 -8.25 6.57
C LEU A 91 -4.96 -7.66 5.76
N ILE A 92 -4.84 -8.03 4.48
CA ILE A 92 -3.80 -7.50 3.59
C ILE A 92 -4.01 -5.99 3.40
N TRP A 93 -5.24 -5.54 3.13
CA TRP A 93 -5.57 -4.13 3.01
C TRP A 93 -5.36 -3.36 4.32
N SER A 94 -5.70 -3.94 5.48
CA SER A 94 -5.42 -3.32 6.78
C SER A 94 -3.91 -3.08 6.98
N ASN A 95 -3.06 -4.03 6.60
CA ASN A 95 -1.61 -3.88 6.69
C ASN A 95 -1.08 -2.87 5.66
N THR A 96 -1.64 -2.91 4.44
CA THR A 96 -1.28 -2.00 3.34
C THR A 96 -1.61 -0.55 3.71
N GLY A 97 -2.79 -0.29 4.27
CA GLY A 97 -3.17 1.07 4.69
C GLY A 97 -2.32 1.59 5.85
N TYR A 98 -1.91 0.71 6.77
CA TYR A 98 -0.94 1.09 7.81
C TYR A 98 0.42 1.48 7.21
N LEU A 99 0.95 0.67 6.28
CA LEU A 99 2.19 0.95 5.57
C LEU A 99 2.14 2.29 4.82
N ILE A 100 1.08 2.52 4.03
CA ILE A 100 0.88 3.76 3.28
C ILE A 100 0.80 4.96 4.24
N ASN A 101 0.04 4.86 5.34
CA ASN A 101 -0.06 5.97 6.31
C ASN A 101 1.29 6.26 6.98
N TRP A 102 2.05 5.23 7.34
CA TRP A 102 3.40 5.40 7.87
C TRP A 102 4.29 6.10 6.83
N TYR A 103 4.33 5.62 5.60
CA TYR A 103 5.20 6.19 4.58
C TYR A 103 4.81 7.62 4.18
N LEU A 104 3.52 7.95 4.16
CA LEU A 104 3.05 9.34 4.02
C LEU A 104 3.56 10.25 5.15
N THR A 105 3.78 9.71 6.36
CA THR A 105 4.43 10.46 7.45
C THR A 105 5.88 10.76 7.11
N GLU A 106 6.63 9.76 6.63
CA GLU A 106 8.03 9.91 6.22
C GLU A 106 8.17 10.92 5.06
N MET A 107 7.18 10.98 4.16
CA MET A 107 7.17 11.87 3.00
C MET A 107 6.72 13.31 3.32
N LYS A 108 6.36 13.65 4.57
CA LYS A 108 5.86 15.00 4.93
C LYS A 108 6.81 16.12 4.55
N GLN A 109 8.11 15.94 4.73
CA GLN A 109 9.11 16.95 4.37
C GLN A 109 9.21 17.17 2.86
N LEU A 110 8.90 16.14 2.07
CA LEU A 110 9.04 16.17 0.61
C LEU A 110 7.77 16.68 -0.08
N LEU A 111 6.59 16.24 0.38
CA LEU A 111 5.29 16.57 -0.24
C LEU A 111 4.61 17.79 0.38
N GLY A 112 5.01 18.18 1.58
CA GLY A 112 4.33 19.18 2.40
C GLY A 112 3.13 18.59 3.15
N GLU A 113 2.83 19.19 4.31
CA GLU A 113 1.79 18.70 5.23
C GLU A 113 0.40 18.71 4.59
N ALA A 114 0.02 19.78 3.88
CA ALA A 114 -1.29 19.87 3.23
C ALA A 114 -1.53 18.73 2.23
N THR A 115 -0.55 18.43 1.37
CA THR A 115 -0.63 17.34 0.39
C THR A 115 -0.80 15.99 1.10
N VAL A 116 -0.02 15.74 2.15
CA VAL A 116 -0.10 14.50 2.93
C VAL A 116 -1.47 14.34 3.60
N GLU A 117 -2.02 15.40 4.18
CA GLU A 117 -3.35 15.32 4.80
C GLU A 117 -4.47 15.15 3.76
N SER A 118 -4.37 15.80 2.59
CA SER A 118 -5.30 15.56 1.46
C SER A 118 -5.24 14.11 0.98
N LEU A 119 -4.04 13.52 0.83
CA LEU A 119 -3.87 12.12 0.47
C LEU A 119 -4.45 11.19 1.54
N ARG A 120 -4.22 11.46 2.82
CA ARG A 120 -4.81 10.67 3.92
C ARG A 120 -6.33 10.70 3.88
N HIS A 121 -6.92 11.88 3.64
CA HIS A 121 -8.35 12.02 3.52
C HIS A 121 -8.90 11.15 2.38
N ALA A 122 -8.36 11.32 1.18
CA ALA A 122 -8.77 10.55 0.00
C ALA A 122 -8.60 9.04 0.21
N LEU A 123 -7.44 8.59 0.71
CA LEU A 123 -7.12 7.17 0.79
C LEU A 123 -7.85 6.45 1.93
N PHE A 124 -8.10 7.09 3.07
CA PHE A 124 -8.59 6.40 4.26
C PHE A 124 -10.00 6.77 4.68
N PHE A 125 -10.54 7.89 4.19
CA PHE A 125 -11.85 8.41 4.62
C PHE A 125 -12.91 8.43 3.51
N GLU A 126 -12.51 8.42 2.24
CA GLU A 126 -13.43 8.25 1.12
C GLU A 126 -13.76 6.78 0.86
N LYS A 127 -15.04 6.50 0.58
CA LYS A 127 -15.54 5.15 0.31
C LYS A 127 -15.23 4.66 -1.11
N THR A 128 -15.06 5.59 -2.04
CA THR A 128 -14.90 5.31 -3.47
C THR A 128 -13.70 6.06 -4.01
N LEU A 129 -13.01 5.45 -4.96
CA LEU A 129 -11.95 6.10 -5.75
C LEU A 129 -12.57 7.12 -6.73
N THR A 130 -11.76 7.97 -7.36
CA THR A 130 -12.24 8.96 -8.33
C THR A 130 -12.91 8.34 -9.57
N ASN A 131 -12.59 7.09 -9.90
CA ASN A 131 -13.22 6.33 -10.98
C ASN A 131 -14.59 5.71 -10.59
N GLY A 132 -15.01 5.83 -9.33
CA GLY A 132 -16.28 5.30 -8.81
C GLY A 132 -16.21 3.89 -8.24
N GLU A 133 -15.07 3.21 -8.31
CA GLU A 133 -14.86 1.89 -7.69
C GLU A 133 -14.77 2.00 -6.15
N ASP A 134 -15.04 0.90 -5.45
CA ASP A 134 -14.86 0.82 -4.00
C ASP A 134 -13.39 1.04 -3.63
N ASN A 135 -13.13 1.91 -2.65
CA ASN A 135 -11.79 2.14 -2.13
C ASN A 135 -11.40 1.06 -1.12
N PRO A 136 -10.42 0.17 -1.43
CA PRO A 136 -10.04 -0.89 -0.51
C PRO A 136 -9.28 -0.42 0.74
N LEU A 137 -8.76 0.83 0.73
CA LEU A 137 -8.10 1.46 1.88
C LEU A 137 -9.08 2.18 2.81
N TRP A 138 -10.37 2.25 2.45
CA TRP A 138 -11.36 2.91 3.26
C TRP A 138 -11.41 2.32 4.68
N ARG A 139 -11.13 3.17 5.68
CA ARG A 139 -11.09 2.81 7.11
C ARG A 139 -10.12 1.68 7.48
N THR A 140 -9.05 1.44 6.70
CA THR A 140 -7.96 0.53 7.11
C THR A 140 -7.15 1.13 8.27
N VAL A 141 -7.03 2.45 8.29
CA VAL A 141 -6.57 3.24 9.44
C VAL A 141 -7.68 4.17 9.92
N VAL A 142 -7.66 4.53 11.20
CA VAL A 142 -8.67 5.34 11.87
C VAL A 142 -8.00 6.32 12.83
N LEU A 143 -8.64 7.46 13.05
CA LEU A 143 -8.17 8.43 14.04
C LEU A 143 -8.51 7.94 15.46
N ARG A 144 -7.48 7.86 16.33
CA ARG A 144 -7.62 7.63 17.77
C ARG A 144 -6.64 8.55 18.49
N ASP A 145 -7.14 9.32 19.46
CA ASP A 145 -6.32 10.26 20.26
C ASP A 145 -5.46 11.20 19.39
N GLY A 146 -6.02 11.67 18.26
CA GLY A 146 -5.33 12.55 17.32
C GLY A 146 -4.32 11.86 16.39
N LEU A 147 -4.14 10.54 16.50
CA LEU A 147 -3.21 9.76 15.69
C LEU A 147 -3.96 8.80 14.76
N LEU A 148 -3.50 8.71 13.50
CA LEU A 148 -3.96 7.67 12.58
C LEU A 148 -3.30 6.34 12.95
N VAL A 149 -4.13 5.40 13.39
CA VAL A 149 -3.69 4.06 13.81
C VAL A 149 -4.44 3.00 13.01
N ARG A 150 -3.85 1.81 12.90
CA ARG A 150 -4.53 0.68 12.25
C ARG A 150 -5.83 0.33 12.97
N ARG A 151 -6.85 -0.03 12.20
CA ARG A 151 -8.15 -0.44 12.74
C ARG A 151 -8.15 -1.87 13.26
N THR A 152 -7.36 -2.75 12.63
CA THR A 152 -7.36 -4.19 12.87
C THR A 152 -5.94 -4.68 13.17
N CYS A 153 -5.83 -5.74 13.97
CA CYS A 153 -4.55 -6.38 14.28
C CYS A 153 -3.93 -7.00 13.02
N CYS A 154 -2.64 -6.81 12.82
CA CYS A 154 -1.86 -7.40 11.70
C CYS A 154 -1.67 -8.93 11.81
N GLN A 155 -2.07 -9.53 12.93
CA GLN A 155 -1.92 -10.95 13.27
C GLN A 155 -0.48 -11.47 13.32
N ARG A 156 0.52 -10.57 13.36
CA ARG A 156 1.94 -10.93 13.38
C ARG A 156 2.32 -11.79 14.60
N TYR A 157 1.64 -11.60 15.72
CA TYR A 157 1.80 -12.39 16.95
C TYR A 157 1.47 -13.89 16.79
N ARG A 158 0.78 -14.29 15.72
CA ARG A 158 0.46 -15.70 15.44
C ARG A 158 1.63 -16.46 14.82
N LEU A 159 2.72 -15.76 14.48
CA LEU A 159 3.91 -16.35 13.88
C LEU A 159 4.89 -16.79 14.97
N PRO A 160 5.51 -17.98 14.85
CA PRO A 160 6.56 -18.40 15.77
C PRO A 160 7.69 -17.37 15.85
N ASP A 161 8.16 -17.08 17.05
CA ASP A 161 9.29 -16.18 17.33
C ASP A 161 9.14 -14.74 16.84
N VAL A 162 7.92 -14.31 16.50
CA VAL A 162 7.65 -12.91 16.12
C VAL A 162 6.94 -12.17 17.24
N GLN A 163 7.62 -11.14 17.77
CA GLN A 163 7.06 -10.31 18.82
C GLN A 163 5.82 -9.54 18.34
N GLN A 164 4.96 -9.22 19.32
CA GLN A 164 3.83 -8.35 19.11
C GLN A 164 4.31 -6.96 18.66
N CYS A 165 3.65 -6.44 17.64
CA CYS A 165 3.83 -5.09 17.13
C CYS A 165 3.49 -4.04 18.20
N GLY A 166 4.31 -2.99 18.32
CA GLY A 166 4.16 -1.96 19.37
C GLY A 166 2.83 -1.19 19.33
N ASP A 167 2.18 -1.14 18.16
CA ASP A 167 0.91 -0.47 17.91
C ASP A 167 -0.29 -1.45 17.94
N CYS A 168 -0.19 -2.58 18.64
CA CYS A 168 -1.20 -3.66 18.57
C CYS A 168 -2.58 -3.24 19.08
N THR A 169 -3.63 -3.62 18.33
CA THR A 169 -5.02 -3.37 18.72
C THR A 169 -5.58 -4.42 19.68
N LEU A 170 -4.88 -5.54 19.88
CA LEU A 170 -5.19 -6.56 20.88
C LEU A 170 -4.36 -6.22 22.13
N LYS A 171 -4.89 -5.32 22.96
CA LYS A 171 -4.37 -5.10 24.31
C LYS A 171 -5.12 -6.00 25.28
#